data_AF-A0A6V7M858-F1
#
_entry.id   AF-A0A6V7M858-F1
#
_cell.length_a   1.000
_cell.length_b   1.000
_cell.length_c   1.000
_cell.angle_alpha   90.00
_cell.angle_beta   90.00
_cell.angle_gamma   90.00
#
_symmetry.space_group_name_H-M   'P 1'
#
loop_
_entity.id
_entity.type
_entity.pdbx_description
1 polymer ?
#
loop_
_entity_poly.entity_id
_entity_poly.type
_entity_poly.pdbx_seq_one_letter_code
_entity_poly.pdbx_strand_id
1 'polypeptide(L)'
;FSQSGHNTSASQSMDSGCQIGGSGRGSLGRATTGSLGGNRGSLASVGKPTSSTLASLAGLLSNNDIKTESKCETSFSKPEREEIYQRVRILDPNLVYDAINLGRRIDVIWPDEKMRQMGGRTGWQHWVPERGMEGCVVHVWLPNHRDPNRRSHVDKVILLVKIDDKYVPIAEQGVRDLGAEV
;
A
#
# COMPACT_ATOMS: atom_id res chain seq x y z
N PHE A 1 -17.13 72.53 15.23
CA PHE A 1 -17.43 72.53 16.67
C PHE A 1 -18.15 71.24 17.03
N SER A 2 -18.05 70.82 18.30
CA SER A 2 -18.78 69.73 18.96
C SER A 2 -18.34 68.29 18.64
N GLN A 3 -17.76 67.66 19.66
CA GLN A 3 -17.46 66.23 19.79
C GLN A 3 -18.62 65.49 20.46
N SER A 4 -18.75 64.17 20.22
CA SER A 4 -19.10 63.13 21.21
C SER A 4 -19.38 61.81 20.48
N GLY A 5 -19.01 60.62 20.96
CA GLY A 5 -18.22 60.30 22.16
C GLY A 5 -17.77 58.83 22.13
N HIS A 6 -16.68 58.52 22.83
CA HIS A 6 -16.18 57.15 22.95
C HIS A 6 -17.05 56.32 23.90
N ASN A 7 -17.18 55.02 23.65
CA ASN A 7 -17.55 54.05 24.67
C ASN A 7 -16.55 52.88 24.68
N THR A 8 -15.99 52.65 25.86
CA THR A 8 -14.96 51.65 26.16
C THR A 8 -15.58 50.33 26.62
N SER A 9 -14.92 49.21 26.31
CA SER A 9 -14.92 48.03 27.18
C SER A 9 -13.71 47.15 26.88
N ALA A 10 -12.68 47.28 27.71
CA ALA A 10 -11.58 46.33 27.80
C ALA A 10 -11.66 45.63 29.15
N SER A 11 -11.64 44.29 29.14
CA SER A 11 -11.56 43.40 30.30
C SER A 11 -10.75 42.19 29.86
N GLN A 12 -9.43 42.19 30.06
CA GLN A 12 -8.70 41.71 31.24
C GLN A 12 -8.52 40.18 31.31
N SER A 13 -7.30 39.81 31.68
CA SER A 13 -6.69 38.48 31.56
C SER A 13 -6.91 37.62 32.81
N MET A 14 -6.95 36.29 32.62
CA MET A 14 -6.62 35.33 33.66
C MET A 14 -5.43 34.48 33.16
N ASP A 15 -4.21 34.88 33.49
CA ASP A 15 -3.09 33.95 33.53
C ASP A 15 -3.32 32.97 34.71
N SER A 16 -2.88 31.73 34.58
CA SER A 16 -2.92 30.76 35.69
C SER A 16 -1.68 29.88 35.68
N GLY A 17 -0.52 30.51 35.80
CA GLY A 17 0.70 29.85 36.26
C GLY A 17 0.58 29.37 37.71
N CYS A 18 0.51 28.06 37.91
CA CYS A 18 0.70 27.44 39.23
C CYS A 18 2.19 27.08 39.40
N GLN A 19 2.91 27.83 40.22
CA GLN A 19 4.30 27.52 40.61
C GLN A 19 4.39 26.81 41.97
N ILE A 20 5.52 26.14 42.19
CA ILE A 20 6.14 25.78 43.49
C ILE A 20 5.56 24.59 44.28
N GLY A 21 6.45 23.63 44.58
CA GLY A 21 6.52 22.98 45.90
C GLY A 21 6.66 21.46 45.89
N GLY A 22 7.79 20.92 46.39
CA GLY A 22 7.87 19.51 46.79
C GLY A 22 9.24 18.82 46.68
N SER A 23 10.14 19.07 47.64
CA SER A 23 11.38 18.30 47.80
C SER A 23 11.18 17.03 48.65
N GLY A 24 11.76 15.90 48.24
CA GLY A 24 11.86 14.68 49.05
C GLY A 24 12.54 13.55 48.26
N ARG A 25 13.86 13.30 48.36
CA ARG A 25 14.61 12.68 49.48
C ARG A 25 13.99 11.36 49.99
N GLY A 26 14.51 10.25 49.48
CA GLY A 26 14.35 8.90 50.02
C GLY A 26 15.49 8.00 49.52
N SER A 27 16.46 7.70 50.39
CA SER A 27 17.63 6.86 50.09
C SER A 27 17.60 5.59 50.97
N LEU A 28 18.59 4.71 50.79
CA LEU A 28 18.83 3.42 51.48
C LEU A 28 17.88 2.31 50.99
N GLY A 29 18.35 1.11 50.62
CA GLY A 29 19.69 0.53 50.59
C GLY A 29 19.55 -1.00 50.68
N ARG A 30 20.28 -1.84 49.92
CA ARG A 30 21.52 -2.54 50.31
C ARG A 30 21.64 -3.73 49.32
N ALA A 31 22.66 -3.86 48.46
CA ALA A 31 23.92 -4.62 48.67
C ALA A 31 23.70 -6.01 49.33
N THR A 32 24.28 -7.16 48.96
CA THR A 32 25.34 -7.58 48.02
C THR A 32 24.83 -8.86 47.28
N THR A 33 25.55 -9.69 46.51
CA THR A 33 26.98 -9.89 46.16
C THR A 33 27.07 -10.63 44.81
N GLY A 34 28.19 -10.53 44.07
CA GLY A 34 28.44 -11.39 42.90
C GLY A 34 29.58 -10.90 42.02
N SER A 35 30.82 -11.23 42.38
CA SER A 35 32.04 -10.87 41.62
C SER A 35 32.30 -11.85 40.46
N LEU A 36 33.41 -11.63 39.75
CA LEU A 36 33.96 -12.38 38.60
C LEU A 36 33.27 -12.02 37.26
N GLY A 37 33.96 -11.53 36.22
CA GLY A 37 35.38 -11.17 36.09
C GLY A 37 35.82 -11.24 34.61
N GLY A 38 36.90 -10.55 34.24
CA GLY A 38 37.60 -10.80 32.97
C GLY A 38 37.53 -9.68 31.93
N ASN A 39 38.49 -8.76 31.98
CA ASN A 39 38.85 -7.93 30.83
C ASN A 39 39.47 -8.81 29.73
N ARG A 40 39.11 -8.57 28.46
CA ARG A 40 40.02 -8.59 27.29
C ARG A 40 39.25 -8.24 26.01
N GLY A 41 39.75 -7.27 25.25
CA GLY A 41 39.20 -6.90 23.95
C GLY A 41 40.11 -7.32 22.80
N SER A 42 39.51 -7.38 21.61
CA SER A 42 40.12 -7.26 20.27
C SER A 42 38.99 -6.70 19.39
N LEU A 43 39.11 -5.65 18.57
CA LEU A 43 40.15 -5.31 17.59
C LEU A 43 40.38 -6.40 16.55
N ALA A 44 39.44 -6.52 15.61
CA ALA A 44 39.70 -6.99 14.25
C ALA A 44 38.76 -6.27 13.27
N SER A 45 39.33 -5.30 12.53
CA SER A 45 38.72 -4.73 11.32
C SER A 45 39.17 -5.55 10.09
N VAL A 46 38.64 -5.20 8.92
CA VAL A 46 39.01 -5.69 7.57
C VAL A 46 38.36 -7.02 7.15
N GLY A 47 37.58 -6.95 6.06
CA GLY A 47 36.96 -8.12 5.43
C GLY A 47 35.95 -7.79 4.33
N LYS A 48 36.33 -7.00 3.31
CA LYS A 48 35.56 -6.96 2.05
C LYS A 48 35.90 -8.21 1.23
N PRO A 49 34.94 -9.02 0.77
CA PRO A 49 35.14 -9.83 -0.43
C PRO A 49 35.02 -8.91 -1.65
N THR A 50 36.16 -8.50 -2.19
CA THR A 50 36.24 -7.86 -3.52
C THR A 50 35.88 -8.88 -4.59
N SER A 51 35.14 -8.46 -5.62
CA SER A 51 34.77 -9.27 -6.79
C SER A 51 35.98 -9.86 -7.52
N SER A 52 35.87 -11.11 -7.98
CA SER A 52 36.20 -11.60 -9.35
C SER A 52 36.69 -13.05 -9.39
N THR A 53 35.85 -13.94 -9.94
CA THR A 53 36.28 -15.12 -10.72
C THR A 53 35.19 -15.38 -11.76
N LEU A 54 35.42 -14.95 -13.01
CA LEU A 54 34.53 -15.27 -14.13
C LEU A 54 34.94 -16.61 -14.71
N ALA A 55 34.06 -17.60 -14.67
CA ALA A 55 34.22 -18.86 -15.39
C ALA A 55 33.47 -18.78 -16.73
N SER A 56 34.21 -18.49 -17.80
CA SER A 56 33.65 -18.43 -19.15
C SER A 56 33.29 -19.82 -19.68
N LEU A 57 32.01 -20.07 -19.91
CA LEU A 57 31.55 -21.15 -20.80
C LEU A 57 30.95 -20.53 -22.06
N ALA A 58 31.83 -20.22 -23.00
CA ALA A 58 31.46 -19.89 -24.37
C ALA A 58 31.40 -21.17 -25.20
N GLY A 59 30.33 -21.36 -25.97
CA GLY A 59 30.25 -22.43 -26.96
C GLY A 59 28.81 -22.85 -27.27
N LEU A 60 28.45 -22.79 -28.57
CA LEU A 60 27.17 -23.20 -29.15
C LEU A 60 26.02 -22.26 -28.72
N LEU A 61 25.36 -21.50 -29.60
CA LEU A 61 24.91 -21.84 -30.95
C LEU A 61 25.20 -20.72 -31.98
N SER A 62 25.26 -21.13 -33.26
CA SER A 62 25.57 -20.27 -34.41
C SER A 62 24.43 -19.34 -34.83
N ASN A 63 24.83 -18.25 -35.49
CA ASN A 63 24.05 -17.25 -36.23
C ASN A 63 22.54 -17.49 -36.44
N ASN A 64 21.75 -16.53 -35.98
CA ASN A 64 20.76 -15.89 -36.85
C ASN A 64 20.59 -14.42 -36.43
N ASP A 65 20.94 -13.48 -37.30
CA ASP A 65 20.63 -12.07 -37.12
C ASP A 65 19.11 -11.86 -37.25
N ILE A 66 18.50 -11.16 -36.29
CA ILE A 66 17.41 -10.15 -36.41
C ILE A 66 16.72 -9.93 -35.05
N LYS A 67 17.05 -8.79 -34.42
CA LYS A 67 16.23 -7.89 -33.59
C LYS A 67 15.33 -8.45 -32.46
N THR A 68 15.81 -8.18 -31.23
CA THR A 68 15.07 -7.43 -30.17
C THR A 68 14.04 -8.16 -29.27
N GLU A 69 14.49 -8.35 -28.02
CA GLU A 69 13.74 -8.31 -26.74
C GLU A 69 12.96 -9.54 -26.19
N SER A 70 13.63 -10.19 -25.22
CA SER A 70 13.10 -10.53 -23.89
C SER A 70 12.09 -11.69 -23.75
N LYS A 71 12.56 -12.93 -24.00
CA LYS A 71 11.95 -14.16 -23.45
C LYS A 71 12.48 -14.45 -22.04
N CYS A 72 11.68 -14.17 -21.01
CA CYS A 72 11.95 -14.72 -19.67
C CYS A 72 11.40 -16.14 -19.59
N GLU A 73 12.27 -17.15 -19.53
CA GLU A 73 11.85 -18.53 -19.32
C GLU A 73 11.45 -18.75 -17.86
N THR A 74 10.23 -19.24 -17.62
CA THR A 74 9.82 -19.75 -16.31
C THR A 74 8.97 -20.99 -16.50
N SER A 75 9.58 -22.15 -16.27
CA SER A 75 8.91 -23.45 -16.33
C SER A 75 8.78 -24.02 -14.91
N PHE A 76 7.74 -23.64 -14.18
CA PHE A 76 7.17 -24.46 -13.11
C PHE A 76 5.65 -24.32 -13.11
N SER A 77 4.96 -25.44 -12.94
CA SER A 77 3.60 -25.66 -13.39
C SER A 77 2.52 -25.37 -12.34
N LYS A 78 1.41 -24.78 -12.80
CA LYS A 78 0.03 -24.97 -12.30
C LYS A 78 -0.95 -24.61 -13.42
N PRO A 79 -2.13 -25.25 -13.48
CA PRO A 79 -2.92 -25.26 -14.70
C PRO A 79 -3.59 -23.92 -14.99
N GLU A 80 -3.78 -23.71 -16.29
CA GLU A 80 -4.57 -22.66 -16.90
C GLU A 80 -5.90 -22.44 -16.14
N ARG A 81 -6.09 -21.22 -15.65
CA ARG A 81 -7.34 -20.55 -15.98
C ARG A 81 -7.00 -19.62 -17.12
N GLU A 82 -7.59 -19.90 -18.27
CA GLU A 82 -7.82 -18.93 -19.32
C GLU A 82 -8.23 -17.61 -18.66
N GLU A 83 -7.45 -16.55 -18.88
CA GLU A 83 -7.69 -15.23 -18.29
C GLU A 83 -8.88 -14.59 -19.01
N ILE A 84 -10.06 -15.14 -18.78
CA ILE A 84 -11.32 -14.62 -19.26
C ILE A 84 -11.60 -13.36 -18.45
N TYR A 85 -11.03 -12.27 -18.95
CA TYR A 85 -11.28 -10.90 -18.55
C TYR A 85 -12.73 -10.55 -18.87
N GLN A 86 -13.65 -11.00 -18.00
CA GLN A 86 -15.07 -10.66 -18.08
C GLN A 86 -15.21 -9.14 -18.24
N ARG A 87 -15.73 -8.70 -19.38
CA ARG A 87 -15.89 -7.28 -19.69
C ARG A 87 -17.14 -6.77 -19.00
N VAL A 88 -17.03 -5.64 -18.32
CA VAL A 88 -18.12 -5.06 -17.51
C VAL A 88 -18.27 -3.57 -17.77
N ARG A 89 -19.50 -3.07 -17.59
CA ARG A 89 -19.85 -1.64 -17.67
C ARG A 89 -20.27 -1.11 -16.30
N ILE A 90 -19.76 0.05 -15.89
CA ILE A 90 -20.19 0.72 -14.66
C ILE A 90 -21.64 1.22 -14.82
N LEU A 91 -22.53 0.76 -13.93
CA LEU A 91 -23.92 1.23 -13.81
C LEU A 91 -24.09 2.30 -12.74
N ASP A 92 -23.41 2.12 -11.60
CA ASP A 92 -23.49 3.04 -10.45
C ASP A 92 -22.09 3.35 -9.89
N PRO A 93 -21.52 4.54 -10.22
CA PRO A 93 -20.24 4.99 -9.67
C PRO A 93 -20.22 5.13 -8.14
N ASN A 94 -21.37 5.24 -7.46
CA ASN A 94 -21.41 5.35 -5.99
C ASN A 94 -21.03 4.04 -5.29
N LEU A 95 -20.94 2.93 -6.03
CA LEU A 95 -20.49 1.63 -5.53
C LEU A 95 -18.99 1.38 -5.77
N VAL A 96 -18.24 2.41 -6.23
CA VAL A 96 -16.79 2.42 -6.35
C VAL A 96 -16.14 2.67 -4.98
N TYR A 97 -15.11 1.87 -4.65
CA TYR A 97 -14.35 2.01 -3.41
C TYR A 97 -13.11 2.90 -3.62
N ASP A 98 -13.33 4.20 -3.81
CA ASP A 98 -12.30 5.17 -4.17
C ASP A 98 -11.12 5.26 -3.16
N ALA A 99 -11.34 4.98 -1.88
CA ALA A 99 -10.34 5.04 -0.81
C ALA A 99 -9.70 3.68 -0.43
N ILE A 100 -9.98 2.58 -1.14
CA ILE A 100 -9.50 1.23 -0.78
C ILE A 100 -8.01 0.97 -1.12
N ASN A 101 -7.37 1.91 -1.80
CA ASN A 101 -5.95 1.84 -2.12
C ASN A 101 -5.05 2.38 -1.00
N LEU A 102 -5.62 2.97 0.06
CA LEU A 102 -4.88 3.65 1.12
C LEU A 102 -4.12 2.72 2.09
N GLY A 103 -4.38 1.40 2.05
CA GLY A 103 -3.66 0.42 2.88
C GLY A 103 -4.12 0.40 4.33
N ARG A 104 -5.38 0.74 4.58
CA ARG A 104 -6.04 0.62 5.89
C ARG A 104 -6.21 -0.86 6.24
N ARG A 105 -6.31 -1.18 7.54
CA ARG A 105 -6.52 -2.57 8.01
C ARG A 105 -7.81 -3.25 7.53
N ILE A 106 -8.74 -2.47 6.95
CA ILE A 106 -10.01 -2.94 6.37
C ILE A 106 -9.96 -3.03 4.84
N ASP A 107 -8.88 -2.56 4.21
CA ASP A 107 -8.72 -2.62 2.76
C ASP A 107 -8.31 -4.04 2.35
N VAL A 108 -8.64 -4.42 1.13
CA VAL A 108 -8.30 -5.72 0.55
C VAL A 108 -6.80 -5.83 0.24
N ILE A 109 -6.27 -7.05 0.18
CA ILE A 109 -4.93 -7.30 -0.33
C ILE A 109 -4.95 -7.16 -1.84
N TRP A 110 -4.17 -6.22 -2.37
CA TRP A 110 -4.07 -5.96 -3.80
C TRP A 110 -3.23 -7.04 -4.51
N PRO A 111 -3.61 -7.48 -5.73
CA PRO A 111 -2.85 -8.47 -6.49
C PRO A 111 -1.44 -7.94 -6.84
N ASP A 112 -1.34 -6.69 -7.29
CA ASP A 112 -0.07 -5.98 -7.48
C ASP A 112 -0.06 -4.62 -6.79
N GLU A 113 1.08 -4.27 -6.22
CA GLU A 113 1.36 -2.94 -5.67
C GLU A 113 1.26 -1.83 -6.74
N LYS A 114 1.63 -2.13 -7.99
CA LYS A 114 1.48 -1.20 -9.12
C LYS A 114 -0.01 -0.89 -9.40
N MET A 115 -0.89 -1.91 -9.33
CA MET A 115 -2.33 -1.75 -9.51
C MET A 115 -2.92 -0.91 -8.37
N ARG A 116 -2.45 -1.09 -7.12
CA ARG A 116 -2.84 -0.26 -5.96
C ARG A 116 -2.51 1.21 -6.18
N GLN A 117 -1.31 1.51 -6.70
CA GLN A 117 -0.87 2.89 -6.97
C GLN A 117 -1.66 3.57 -8.10
N MET A 118 -2.11 2.80 -9.10
CA MET A 118 -2.96 3.28 -10.21
C MET A 118 -4.48 3.19 -9.90
N GLY A 119 -4.83 2.69 -8.71
CA GLY A 119 -6.19 2.55 -8.23
C GLY A 119 -6.55 3.59 -7.18
N GLY A 120 -7.85 3.76 -6.95
CA GLY A 120 -8.41 4.71 -5.98
C GLY A 120 -8.15 6.19 -6.30
N ARG A 121 -8.80 7.07 -5.53
CA ARG A 121 -8.84 8.52 -5.78
C ARG A 121 -7.44 9.15 -5.89
N THR A 122 -6.48 8.70 -5.08
CA THR A 122 -5.10 9.22 -5.11
C THR A 122 -4.30 8.75 -6.32
N GLY A 123 -4.59 7.57 -6.89
CA GLY A 123 -4.01 7.10 -8.15
C GLY A 123 -4.68 7.69 -9.39
N TRP A 124 -5.95 8.08 -9.27
CA TRP A 124 -6.73 8.66 -10.37
C TRP A 124 -6.55 10.17 -10.55
N GLN A 125 -6.16 10.90 -9.51
CA GLN A 125 -5.91 12.35 -9.52
C GLN A 125 -7.13 13.17 -9.97
N HIS A 126 -7.17 13.63 -11.22
CA HIS A 126 -8.29 14.39 -11.79
C HIS A 126 -9.33 13.50 -12.48
N TRP A 127 -8.98 12.25 -12.78
CA TRP A 127 -9.91 11.28 -13.36
C TRP A 127 -10.83 10.68 -12.28
N VAL A 128 -12.03 10.29 -12.69
CA VAL A 128 -13.01 9.56 -11.87
C VAL A 128 -13.72 8.51 -12.76
N PRO A 129 -14.10 7.34 -12.22
CA PRO A 129 -14.94 6.39 -12.95
C PRO A 129 -16.36 6.95 -13.10
N GLU A 130 -16.90 6.90 -14.32
CA GLU A 130 -18.24 7.39 -14.63
C GLU A 130 -19.16 6.27 -15.11
N ARG A 131 -20.47 6.51 -15.02
CA ARG A 131 -21.49 5.57 -15.51
C ARG A 131 -21.36 5.41 -17.01
N GLY A 132 -21.31 4.16 -17.47
CA GLY A 132 -21.14 3.83 -18.88
C GLY A 132 -19.70 3.53 -19.29
N MET A 133 -18.70 3.87 -18.47
CA MET A 133 -17.33 3.39 -18.68
C MET A 133 -17.26 1.86 -18.58
N GLU A 134 -16.37 1.26 -19.38
CA GLU A 134 -16.22 -0.19 -19.50
C GLU A 134 -14.78 -0.62 -19.25
N GLY A 135 -14.61 -1.85 -18.82
CA GLY A 135 -13.29 -2.44 -18.68
C GLY A 135 -13.32 -3.93 -18.37
N CYS A 136 -12.12 -4.48 -18.25
CA CYS A 136 -11.88 -5.89 -17.99
C CYS A 136 -11.79 -6.16 -16.48
N VAL A 137 -12.53 -7.13 -15.95
CA VAL A 137 -12.33 -7.60 -14.58
C VAL A 137 -11.00 -8.36 -14.52
N VAL A 138 -10.01 -7.78 -13.83
CA VAL A 138 -8.65 -8.32 -13.69
C VAL A 138 -8.44 -9.06 -12.36
N HIS A 139 -9.29 -8.83 -11.35
CA HIS A 139 -9.25 -9.54 -10.07
C HIS A 139 -10.60 -9.46 -9.35
N VAL A 140 -10.85 -10.41 -8.43
CA VAL A 140 -12.11 -10.47 -7.65
C VAL A 140 -11.81 -10.80 -6.19
N TRP A 141 -12.38 -10.02 -5.28
CA TRP A 141 -12.42 -10.31 -3.85
C TRP A 141 -13.82 -10.73 -3.41
N LEU A 142 -13.93 -11.92 -2.83
CA LEU A 142 -15.19 -12.52 -2.39
C LEU A 142 -15.36 -12.40 -0.86
N PRO A 143 -16.60 -12.24 -0.35
CA PRO A 143 -16.89 -12.32 1.08
C PRO A 143 -16.37 -13.61 1.69
N ASN A 144 -15.76 -13.52 2.89
CA ASN A 144 -15.36 -14.67 3.70
C ASN A 144 -14.43 -15.70 3.01
N HIS A 145 -13.78 -15.32 1.90
CA HIS A 145 -12.91 -16.21 1.14
C HIS A 145 -11.72 -16.73 1.96
N ARG A 146 -11.42 -18.04 1.87
CA ARG A 146 -10.37 -18.66 2.71
C ARG A 146 -9.00 -17.99 2.52
N ASP A 147 -8.54 -17.88 1.28
CA ASP A 147 -7.33 -17.15 0.89
C ASP A 147 -7.51 -15.62 1.08
N PRO A 148 -6.67 -14.96 1.91
CA PRO A 148 -6.69 -13.51 2.11
C PRO A 148 -6.54 -12.67 0.84
N ASN A 149 -5.78 -13.13 -0.17
CA ASN A 149 -5.55 -12.38 -1.42
C ASN A 149 -6.82 -12.20 -2.27
N ARG A 150 -7.84 -13.03 -1.99
CA ARG A 150 -9.15 -13.04 -2.65
C ARG A 150 -10.29 -12.70 -1.68
N ARG A 151 -9.98 -12.21 -0.47
CA ARG A 151 -10.99 -11.91 0.56
C ARG A 151 -11.42 -10.45 0.52
N SER A 152 -12.73 -10.24 0.54
CA SER A 152 -13.35 -8.94 0.85
C SER A 152 -13.61 -8.82 2.36
N HIS A 153 -13.30 -7.66 2.92
CA HIS A 153 -13.50 -7.34 4.35
C HIS A 153 -14.83 -6.64 4.66
N VAL A 154 -15.68 -6.39 3.65
CA VAL A 154 -16.92 -5.59 3.76
C VAL A 154 -18.19 -6.40 3.42
N ASP A 155 -18.11 -7.73 3.48
CA ASP A 155 -19.18 -8.71 3.18
C ASP A 155 -19.89 -8.50 1.82
N LYS A 156 -19.17 -7.91 0.86
CA LYS A 156 -19.60 -7.71 -0.53
C LYS A 156 -18.55 -8.22 -1.50
N VAL A 157 -18.97 -8.69 -2.67
CA VAL A 157 -18.06 -8.97 -3.79
C VAL A 157 -17.51 -7.64 -4.30
N ILE A 158 -16.18 -7.55 -4.42
CA ILE A 158 -15.48 -6.42 -5.03
C ILE A 158 -14.77 -6.91 -6.29
N LEU A 159 -15.06 -6.27 -7.42
CA LEU A 159 -14.38 -6.49 -8.69
C LEU A 159 -13.30 -5.43 -8.86
N LEU A 160 -12.12 -5.82 -9.33
CA LEU A 160 -11.11 -4.89 -9.80
C LEU A 160 -11.23 -4.80 -11.32
N VAL A 161 -11.70 -3.67 -11.83
CA VAL A 161 -11.88 -3.43 -13.27
C VAL A 161 -10.73 -2.58 -13.80
N LYS A 162 -10.04 -3.04 -14.84
CA LYS A 162 -9.06 -2.22 -15.57
C LYS A 162 -9.80 -1.44 -16.66
N ILE A 163 -9.77 -0.10 -16.54
CA ILE A 163 -10.30 0.86 -17.51
C ILE A 163 -9.11 1.71 -17.97
N ASP A 164 -8.75 1.61 -19.24
CA ASP A 164 -7.51 2.20 -19.79
C ASP A 164 -6.28 1.88 -18.89
N ASP A 165 -5.60 2.92 -18.40
CA ASP A 165 -4.47 2.85 -17.46
C ASP A 165 -4.89 3.07 -15.99
N LYS A 166 -6.13 2.73 -15.62
CA LYS A 166 -6.69 2.91 -14.28
C LYS A 166 -7.32 1.62 -13.76
N TYR A 167 -7.25 1.43 -12.45
CA TYR A 167 -7.83 0.28 -11.77
C TYR A 167 -8.96 0.73 -10.85
N VAL A 168 -10.17 0.21 -11.10
CA VAL A 168 -11.41 0.62 -10.44
C VAL A 168 -11.93 -0.53 -9.58
N PRO A 169 -11.73 -0.48 -8.26
CA PRO A 169 -12.37 -1.40 -7.34
C PRO A 169 -13.83 -0.96 -7.15
N ILE A 170 -14.77 -1.81 -7.55
CA ILE A 170 -16.22 -1.52 -7.53
C ILE A 170 -16.98 -2.74 -6.99
N ALA A 171 -18.09 -2.52 -6.28
CA ALA A 171 -18.95 -3.63 -5.89
C ALA A 171 -19.57 -4.29 -7.14
N GLU A 172 -19.75 -5.60 -7.11
CA GLU A 172 -20.41 -6.37 -8.18
C GLU A 172 -21.78 -5.79 -8.59
N GLN A 173 -22.55 -5.29 -7.61
CA GLN A 173 -23.87 -4.69 -7.84
C GLN A 173 -23.80 -3.34 -8.59
N GLY A 174 -22.61 -2.73 -8.71
CA GLY A 174 -22.36 -1.47 -9.40
C GLY A 174 -22.04 -1.62 -10.89
N VAL A 175 -21.94 -2.85 -11.41
CA VAL A 175 -21.61 -3.11 -12.81
C VAL A 175 -22.68 -3.93 -13.54
N ARG A 176 -22.55 -4.00 -14.87
CA ARG A 176 -23.24 -4.95 -15.74
C ARG A 176 -22.21 -5.80 -16.47
N ASP A 177 -22.41 -7.10 -16.43
CA ASP A 177 -21.72 -8.07 -17.28
C ASP A 177 -22.03 -7.85 -18.76
N LEU A 178 -20.96 -7.78 -19.58
CA LEU A 178 -21.02 -7.74 -21.04
C LEU A 178 -20.56 -9.06 -21.68
N GLY A 179 -19.89 -9.92 -20.91
CA GLY A 179 -19.44 -11.24 -21.33
C GLY A 179 -17.92 -11.35 -21.50
N ALA A 180 -17.49 -12.55 -21.89
CA ALA A 180 -16.16 -12.80 -22.42
C ALA A 180 -16.08 -12.33 -23.88
N GLU A 181 -14.95 -11.72 -24.27
CA GLU A 181 -14.66 -11.55 -25.70
C GLU A 181 -14.24 -12.91 -26.27
N VAL A 182 -14.78 -13.25 -27.45
CA VAL A 182 -14.61 -14.53 -28.17
C VAL A 182 -13.80 -14.36 -29.45
#